data_AF-A0A1I7XJA6-F1
#
_entry.id   AF-A0A1I7XJA6-F1
#
_cell.length_a   1.000
_cell.length_b   1.000
_cell.length_c   1.000
_cell.angle_alpha   90.00
_cell.angle_beta   90.00
_cell.angle_gamma   90.00
#
_symmetry.space_group_name_H-M   'P 1'
#
loop_
_entity.id
_entity.type
_entity.pdbx_description
1 polymer ?
#
loop_
_entity_poly.entity_id
_entity_poly.type
_entity_poly.pdbx_seq_one_letter_code
_entity_poly.pdbx_strand_id
1 'polypeptide(L)'
;MRIDCVEKRFALVFAKYSTIVVRCPLPFIIVPVVITSVLSTGLIWHNQAFMKDELELYTPTDAQARYELQQLDHLFHINDSDPFYATRRYDIKRAGYIIVTHREEDEDILNPLVMHATMQLWGVVQSLTVEDHLDRHINYPSICVKFPISPEFSKALHALFSPNITT
;
A
#
# COMPACT_ATOMS: atom_id res chain seq x y z
N MET A 1 -39.85 -17.65 41.63
CA MET A 1 -39.45 -16.70 42.69
C MET A 1 -37.94 -16.60 42.79
N ARG A 2 -37.27 -15.85 41.90
CA ARG A 2 -35.84 -15.51 42.09
C ARG A 2 -35.31 -14.34 41.23
N ILE A 3 -36.19 -13.53 40.66
CA ILE A 3 -35.84 -12.31 39.91
C ILE A 3 -36.41 -11.06 40.61
N ASP A 4 -37.56 -11.20 41.30
CA ASP A 4 -38.23 -10.09 42.00
C ASP A 4 -37.35 -9.38 43.04
N CYS A 5 -36.52 -10.14 43.78
CA CYS A 5 -35.60 -9.56 44.76
C CYS A 5 -34.46 -8.76 44.11
N VAL A 6 -33.98 -9.21 42.95
CA VAL A 6 -32.89 -8.56 42.21
C VAL A 6 -33.43 -7.30 41.54
N GLU A 7 -34.60 -7.40 40.90
CA GLU A 7 -35.31 -6.29 40.29
C GLU A 7 -35.61 -5.18 41.30
N LYS A 8 -36.17 -5.53 42.47
CA LYS A 8 -36.47 -4.55 43.52
C LYS A 8 -35.21 -3.83 44.02
N ARG A 9 -34.07 -4.51 44.04
CA ARG A 9 -32.78 -3.93 44.44
C ARG A 9 -32.22 -3.00 43.37
N PHE A 10 -32.30 -3.38 42.10
CA PHE A 10 -31.93 -2.50 40.99
C PHE A 10 -32.83 -1.27 40.91
N ALA A 11 -34.15 -1.43 41.04
CA ALA A 11 -35.10 -0.33 41.04
C ALA A 11 -34.77 0.71 42.13
N LEU A 12 -34.40 0.25 43.34
CA LEU A 12 -33.95 1.12 44.43
C LEU A 12 -32.64 1.86 44.10
N VAL A 13 -31.68 1.19 43.47
CA VAL A 13 -30.40 1.79 43.07
C VAL A 13 -30.62 2.83 41.97
N PHE A 14 -31.41 2.52 40.95
CA PHE A 14 -31.76 3.44 39.87
C PHE A 14 -32.57 4.64 40.38
N ALA A 15 -33.51 4.44 41.30
CA ALA A 15 -34.26 5.52 41.92
C ALA A 15 -33.36 6.49 42.71
N LYS A 16 -32.38 5.95 43.47
CA LYS A 16 -31.39 6.79 44.15
C LYS A 16 -30.47 7.51 43.17
N TYR A 17 -29.99 6.82 42.14
CA TYR A 17 -29.14 7.39 41.09
C TYR A 17 -29.87 8.50 40.34
N SER A 18 -31.10 8.28 39.88
CA SER A 18 -31.90 9.29 39.16
C SER A 18 -32.21 10.51 40.03
N THR A 19 -32.45 10.31 41.33
CA THR A 19 -32.65 11.42 42.28
C THR A 19 -31.39 12.30 42.37
N ILE A 20 -30.20 11.69 42.36
CA ILE A 20 -28.92 12.41 42.39
C ILE A 20 -28.69 13.16 41.06
N VAL A 21 -28.98 12.51 39.92
CA VAL A 21 -28.84 13.10 38.58
C VAL A 21 -29.77 14.31 38.41
N VAL A 22 -31.03 14.21 38.83
CA VAL A 22 -32.00 15.30 38.71
C VAL A 22 -31.64 16.47 39.64
N ARG A 23 -31.04 16.20 40.81
CA ARG A 23 -30.63 17.25 41.75
C ARG A 23 -29.39 18.03 41.28
N CYS A 24 -28.49 17.40 40.53
CA CYS A 24 -27.30 18.01 39.95
C CYS A 24 -27.09 17.57 38.49
N PRO A 25 -27.81 18.16 37.50
CA PRO A 25 -27.79 17.68 36.12
C PRO A 25 -26.51 18.06 35.36
N LEU A 26 -25.89 19.20 35.68
CA LEU A 26 -24.72 19.73 34.98
C LEU A 26 -23.52 18.77 34.87
N PRO A 27 -23.02 18.14 35.96
CA PRO A 27 -21.89 17.21 35.84
C PRO A 27 -22.21 16.01 34.94
N PHE A 28 -23.46 15.52 34.95
CA PHE A 28 -23.87 14.39 34.10
C PHE A 28 -23.96 14.73 32.61
N ILE A 29 -24.01 16.01 32.24
CA ILE A 29 -23.95 16.46 30.84
C ILE A 29 -22.51 16.77 30.45
N ILE A 30 -21.77 17.47 31.31
CA ILE A 30 -20.40 17.93 31.00
C ILE A 30 -19.43 16.74 30.93
N VAL A 31 -19.51 15.81 31.89
CA VAL A 31 -18.60 14.65 31.95
C VAL A 31 -18.62 13.81 30.67
N PRO A 32 -19.77 13.33 30.16
CA PRO A 32 -19.79 12.56 28.91
C PRO A 32 -19.31 13.38 27.72
N VAL A 33 -19.62 14.68 27.63
CA VAL A 33 -19.12 15.56 26.54
C VAL A 33 -17.60 15.70 26.57
N VAL A 34 -17.01 15.84 27.75
CA VAL A 34 -15.54 15.90 27.92
C VAL A 34 -14.91 14.54 27.60
N ILE A 35 -15.52 13.44 28.06
CA ILE A 35 -15.01 12.09 27.77
C ILE A 35 -15.06 11.81 26.27
N THR A 36 -16.17 12.13 25.59
CA THR A 36 -16.31 11.89 24.16
C THR A 36 -15.36 12.75 23.34
N SER A 37 -15.12 14.01 23.73
CA SER A 37 -14.15 14.86 23.04
C SER A 37 -12.72 14.36 23.21
N VAL A 38 -12.34 13.93 24.42
CA VAL A 38 -11.02 13.33 24.68
C VAL A 38 -10.84 12.04 23.87
N LEU A 39 -11.82 11.14 23.88
CA LEU A 39 -11.75 9.91 23.07
C LEU A 39 -11.73 10.20 21.57
N SER A 40 -12.50 11.18 21.11
CA SER A 40 -12.53 11.59 19.70
C SER A 40 -11.19 12.14 19.22
N THR A 41 -10.37 12.68 20.12
CA THR A 41 -9.03 13.19 19.78
C THR A 41 -8.12 12.05 19.31
N GLY A 42 -8.35 10.80 19.77
CA GLY A 42 -7.63 9.62 19.28
C GLY A 42 -7.84 9.33 17.80
N LEU A 43 -8.94 9.81 17.21
CA LEU A 43 -9.23 9.66 15.78
C LEU A 43 -8.29 10.49 14.90
N ILE A 44 -7.59 11.49 15.45
CA ILE A 44 -6.58 12.27 14.72
C ILE A 44 -5.40 11.38 14.31
N TRP A 45 -5.07 10.36 15.11
CA TRP A 45 -3.99 9.41 14.81
C TRP A 45 -4.42 8.26 13.89
N HIS A 46 -5.64 8.29 13.40
CA HIS A 46 -6.19 7.23 12.56
C HIS A 46 -5.38 6.99 11.27
N ASN A 47 -4.86 8.06 10.65
CA ASN A 47 -4.02 7.94 9.45
C ASN A 47 -2.70 7.18 9.69
N GLN A 48 -2.20 7.16 10.93
CA GLN A 48 -1.01 6.41 11.30
C GLN A 48 -1.31 4.95 11.64
N ALA A 49 -2.56 4.66 12.06
CA ALA A 49 -3.00 3.33 12.44
C ALA A 49 -3.52 2.49 11.25
N PHE A 50 -3.81 3.11 10.11
CA PHE A 50 -4.25 2.41 8.92
C PHE A 50 -3.07 1.67 8.27
N MET A 51 -3.06 0.34 8.41
CA MET A 51 -2.13 -0.52 7.68
C MET A 51 -2.51 -0.51 6.20
N LYS A 52 -1.62 0.03 5.36
CA LYS A 52 -1.80 0.10 3.91
C LYS A 52 -1.27 -1.14 3.18
N ASP A 53 -0.59 -2.02 3.88
CA ASP A 53 0.02 -3.20 3.28
C ASP A 53 -1.01 -4.33 3.18
N GLU A 54 -1.42 -4.67 1.95
CA GLU A 54 -2.41 -5.71 1.68
C GLU A 54 -2.01 -7.04 2.32
N LEU A 55 -0.71 -7.35 2.31
CA LEU A 55 -0.19 -8.57 2.89
C LEU A 55 -0.42 -8.62 4.41
N GLU A 56 -0.30 -7.48 5.10
CA GLU A 56 -0.56 -7.42 6.55
C GLU A 56 -2.05 -7.55 6.89
N LEU A 57 -2.94 -7.15 5.98
CA LEU A 57 -4.39 -7.25 6.15
C LEU A 57 -4.89 -8.70 5.98
N TYR A 58 -4.32 -9.44 5.03
CA TYR A 58 -4.78 -10.79 4.68
C TYR A 58 -4.00 -11.92 5.36
N THR A 59 -2.89 -11.63 6.04
CA THR A 59 -2.12 -12.65 6.77
C THR A 59 -2.33 -12.56 8.28
N PRO A 60 -2.47 -13.70 8.98
CA PRO A 60 -2.55 -13.69 10.43
C PRO A 60 -1.28 -13.07 11.04
N THR A 61 -1.43 -12.36 12.16
CA THR A 61 -0.32 -11.63 12.80
C THR A 61 0.81 -12.56 13.26
N ASP A 62 0.48 -13.77 13.69
CA ASP A 62 1.43 -14.79 14.17
C ASP A 62 1.58 -15.95 13.18
N ALA A 63 1.74 -15.62 11.89
CA ALA A 63 1.95 -16.62 10.85
C ALA A 63 3.44 -16.94 10.66
N GLN A 64 3.79 -18.22 10.61
CA GLN A 64 5.14 -18.69 10.25
C GLN A 64 5.64 -18.07 8.93
N ALA A 65 4.75 -17.93 7.93
CA ALA A 65 5.07 -17.30 6.66
C ALA A 65 5.52 -15.83 6.80
N ARG A 66 5.04 -15.08 7.80
CA ARG A 66 5.49 -13.70 8.06
C ARG A 66 6.94 -13.69 8.55
N TYR A 67 7.29 -14.61 9.44
CA TYR A 67 8.66 -14.75 9.94
C TYR A 67 9.63 -15.10 8.80
N GLU A 68 9.25 -16.07 7.95
CA GLU A 68 10.05 -16.48 6.80
C GLU A 68 10.22 -15.34 5.78
N LEU A 69 9.15 -14.58 5.51
CA LEU A 69 9.22 -13.42 4.63
C LEU A 69 10.09 -12.29 5.21
N GLN A 70 10.02 -12.03 6.51
CA GLN A 70 10.89 -11.05 7.18
C GLN A 70 12.35 -11.47 7.11
N GLN A 71 12.64 -12.76 7.34
CA GLN A 71 13.98 -13.29 7.20
C GLN A 71 14.46 -13.20 5.75
N LEU A 72 13.62 -13.52 4.77
CA LEU A 72 13.95 -13.39 3.35
C LEU A 72 14.23 -11.93 2.96
N ASP A 73 13.45 -10.96 3.46
CA ASP A 73 13.68 -9.54 3.22
C ASP A 73 15.00 -9.06 3.83
N HIS A 74 15.32 -9.51 5.04
CA HIS A 74 16.57 -9.19 5.71
C HIS A 74 17.79 -9.77 4.99
N LEU A 75 17.72 -11.02 4.51
CA LEU A 75 18.85 -11.66 3.80
C LEU A 75 18.99 -11.19 2.35
N PHE A 76 17.89 -10.88 1.67
CA PHE A 76 17.85 -10.54 0.25
C PHE A 76 17.25 -9.14 0.04
N HIS A 77 17.84 -8.13 0.67
CA HIS A 77 17.41 -6.75 0.47
C HIS A 77 17.64 -6.31 -0.99
N ILE A 78 16.70 -5.57 -1.58
CA ILE A 78 16.89 -5.03 -2.94
C ILE A 78 17.86 -3.86 -2.83
N ASN A 79 19.03 -4.00 -3.44
CA ASN A 79 20.04 -2.95 -3.51
C ASN A 79 20.60 -2.88 -4.92
N ASP A 80 20.87 -1.66 -5.36
CA ASP A 80 21.39 -1.37 -6.70
C ASP A 80 22.80 -1.95 -6.93
N SER A 81 23.54 -2.24 -5.85
CA SER A 81 24.89 -2.79 -5.93
C SER A 81 24.94 -4.31 -6.05
N ASP A 82 23.87 -5.01 -5.65
CA ASP A 82 23.86 -6.46 -5.59
C ASP A 82 23.15 -7.02 -6.83
N PRO A 83 23.75 -7.98 -7.56
CA PRO A 83 23.17 -8.56 -8.77
C PRO A 83 21.93 -9.45 -8.49
N PHE A 84 21.39 -9.40 -7.27
CA PHE A 84 20.36 -10.32 -6.81
C PHE A 84 18.99 -9.94 -7.39
N TYR A 85 18.56 -10.81 -8.30
CA TYR A 85 17.28 -10.95 -8.98
C TYR A 85 16.05 -10.37 -8.25
N ALA A 86 15.77 -9.09 -8.44
CA ALA A 86 14.47 -8.51 -8.13
C ALA A 86 13.30 -9.28 -8.79
N THR A 87 13.56 -9.93 -9.93
CA THR A 87 12.61 -10.77 -10.66
C THR A 87 12.33 -12.14 -10.04
N ARG A 88 13.18 -12.63 -9.11
CA ARG A 88 12.96 -13.92 -8.41
C ARG A 88 12.26 -13.76 -7.07
N ARG A 89 11.97 -12.53 -6.67
CA ARG A 89 11.29 -12.24 -5.41
C ARG A 89 9.79 -12.34 -5.61
N TYR A 90 9.12 -13.07 -4.71
CA TYR A 90 7.66 -13.22 -4.73
C TYR A 90 6.94 -11.94 -4.29
N ASP A 91 7.67 -11.06 -3.58
CA ASP A 91 7.14 -9.85 -2.96
C ASP A 91 7.50 -8.61 -3.79
N ILE A 92 6.88 -8.49 -4.97
CA ILE A 92 7.05 -7.32 -5.84
C ILE A 92 6.05 -6.23 -5.41
N LYS A 93 6.22 -5.67 -4.20
CA LYS A 93 5.31 -4.63 -3.66
C LYS A 93 5.29 -3.34 -4.49
N ARG A 94 6.31 -3.11 -5.32
CA ARG A 94 6.52 -1.86 -6.07
C ARG A 94 6.83 -2.14 -7.54
N ALA A 95 5.94 -2.84 -8.24
CA ALA A 95 5.97 -2.92 -9.70
C ALA A 95 4.75 -2.23 -10.31
N GLY A 96 5.00 -1.48 -11.38
CA GLY A 96 3.96 -1.01 -12.29
C GLY A 96 3.98 -1.87 -13.55
N TYR A 97 2.81 -2.35 -13.97
CA TYR A 97 2.64 -3.07 -15.21
C TYR A 97 1.89 -2.19 -16.21
N ILE A 98 2.42 -2.10 -17.42
CA ILE A 98 1.72 -1.51 -18.57
C ILE A 98 1.30 -2.68 -19.44
N ILE A 99 -0.01 -2.92 -19.50
CA ILE A 99 -0.58 -4.03 -20.28
C ILE A 99 -1.23 -3.40 -21.51
N VAL A 100 -0.71 -3.74 -22.70
CA VAL A 100 -1.28 -3.32 -23.98
C VAL A 100 -2.16 -4.45 -24.48
N THR A 101 -3.46 -4.17 -24.64
CA THR A 101 -4.45 -5.13 -25.13
C THR A 101 -5.14 -4.58 -26.37
N HIS A 102 -5.54 -5.48 -27.27
CA HIS A 102 -6.44 -5.10 -28.35
C HIS A 102 -7.88 -4.96 -27.82
N ARG A 103 -8.72 -4.18 -28.50
CA ARG A 103 -10.14 -3.98 -28.12
C ARG A 103 -10.99 -5.23 -28.39
N GLU A 104 -10.57 -6.02 -29.36
CA GLU A 104 -11.22 -7.26 -29.83
C GLU A 104 -10.33 -8.45 -29.45
N GLU A 105 -10.93 -9.56 -28.99
CA GLU A 105 -10.23 -10.66 -28.32
C GLU A 105 -9.29 -11.48 -29.23
N ASP A 106 -9.55 -11.51 -30.55
CA ASP A 106 -8.86 -12.38 -31.51
C ASP A 106 -7.83 -11.65 -32.41
N GLU A 107 -7.52 -10.38 -32.12
CA GLU A 107 -6.58 -9.61 -32.93
C GLU A 107 -5.13 -9.69 -32.43
N ASP A 108 -4.19 -9.60 -33.38
CA ASP A 108 -2.76 -9.74 -33.12
C ASP A 108 -2.14 -8.43 -32.58
N ILE A 109 -1.69 -8.49 -31.32
CA ILE A 109 -1.01 -7.39 -30.62
C ILE A 109 0.47 -7.28 -31.06
N LEU A 110 1.06 -8.31 -31.68
CA LEU A 110 2.45 -8.32 -32.12
C LEU A 110 2.66 -7.66 -33.49
N ASN A 111 1.64 -6.96 -34.01
CA ASN A 111 1.76 -6.17 -35.22
C ASN A 111 2.85 -5.08 -35.09
N PRO A 112 3.74 -4.88 -36.09
CA PRO A 112 4.78 -3.85 -36.06
C PRO A 112 4.25 -2.44 -35.74
N LEU A 113 3.02 -2.10 -36.12
CA LEU A 113 2.39 -0.82 -35.80
C LEU A 113 2.17 -0.67 -34.28
N VAL A 114 1.65 -1.72 -33.65
CA VAL A 114 1.39 -1.75 -32.20
C VAL A 114 2.71 -1.78 -31.42
N MET A 115 3.70 -2.51 -31.93
CA MET A 115 5.06 -2.53 -31.36
C MET A 115 5.70 -1.14 -31.39
N HIS A 116 5.61 -0.42 -32.52
CA HIS A 116 6.13 0.94 -32.62
C HIS A 116 5.42 1.91 -31.66
N ALA A 117 4.10 1.84 -31.57
CA ALA A 117 3.33 2.65 -30.62
C ALA A 117 3.71 2.33 -29.16
N THR A 118 3.94 1.06 -28.83
CA THR A 118 4.38 0.61 -27.51
C THR A 118 5.78 1.16 -27.18
N MET A 119 6.69 1.19 -28.14
CA MET A 119 8.02 1.79 -27.97
C MET A 119 7.96 3.30 -27.76
N GLN A 120 7.06 3.99 -28.46
CA GLN A 120 6.82 5.42 -28.22
C GLN A 120 6.28 5.67 -26.80
N LEU A 121 5.31 4.87 -26.37
CA LEU A 121 4.78 4.93 -25.00
C LEU A 121 5.87 4.71 -23.95
N TRP A 122 6.74 3.72 -24.16
CA TRP A 122 7.87 3.45 -23.28
C TRP A 122 8.84 4.64 -23.19
N GLY A 123 9.13 5.31 -24.31
CA GLY A 123 9.93 6.53 -24.33
C GLY A 123 9.32 7.65 -23.48
N VAL A 124 8.00 7.82 -23.54
CA VAL A 124 7.28 8.81 -22.71
C VAL A 124 7.41 8.46 -21.23
N VAL A 125 7.21 7.19 -20.86
CA VAL A 125 7.34 6.71 -19.46
C VAL A 125 8.75 6.95 -18.92
N GLN A 126 9.78 6.70 -19.73
CA GLN A 126 11.17 6.97 -19.33
C GLN A 126 11.46 8.46 -19.10
N SER A 127 10.78 9.34 -19.85
CA SER A 127 10.93 10.80 -19.72
C SER A 127 10.08 11.41 -18.60
N LEU A 128 9.23 10.63 -17.94
CA LEU A 128 8.34 11.11 -16.91
C LEU A 128 9.13 11.61 -15.69
N THR A 129 8.87 12.87 -15.32
CA THR A 129 9.47 13.53 -14.17
C THR A 129 8.38 13.88 -13.17
N VAL A 130 8.63 13.58 -11.89
CA VAL A 130 7.74 13.93 -10.79
C VAL A 130 8.49 14.85 -9.85
N GLU A 131 7.87 15.98 -9.51
CA GLU A 131 8.37 16.89 -8.48
C GLU A 131 7.93 16.40 -7.10
N ASP A 132 8.91 16.10 -6.26
CA ASP A 132 8.67 15.74 -4.86
C ASP A 132 8.40 16.97 -3.99
N HIS A 133 7.83 16.79 -2.81
CA HIS A 133 7.58 17.84 -1.81
C HIS A 133 8.85 18.60 -1.35
N LEU A 134 10.03 18.10 -1.73
CA LEU A 134 11.35 18.65 -1.45
C LEU A 134 11.99 19.30 -2.70
N ASP A 135 11.21 19.67 -3.71
CA ASP A 135 11.66 20.23 -5.01
C ASP A 135 12.71 19.35 -5.72
N ARG A 136 12.66 18.04 -5.48
CA ARG A 136 13.51 17.08 -6.20
C ARG A 136 12.77 16.59 -7.43
N HIS A 137 13.39 16.77 -8.60
CA HIS A 137 12.92 16.14 -9.83
C HIS A 137 13.35 14.68 -9.84
N ILE A 138 12.38 13.78 -9.66
CA ILE A 138 12.59 12.34 -9.68
C ILE A 138 12.17 11.82 -11.06
N ASN A 139 13.12 11.22 -11.77
CA ASN A 139 12.86 10.62 -13.08
C ASN A 139 12.66 9.11 -12.94
N TYR A 140 11.86 8.51 -13.83
CA TYR A 140 11.61 7.06 -13.80
C TYR A 140 12.90 6.21 -13.77
N PRO A 141 13.93 6.44 -14.62
CA PRO A 141 15.17 5.65 -14.61
C PRO A 141 16.00 5.77 -13.32
N SER A 142 15.77 6.83 -12.53
CA SER A 142 16.50 7.07 -11.28
C SER A 142 15.99 6.21 -10.11
N ILE A 143 14.73 5.76 -10.17
CA ILE A 143 14.07 4.96 -9.14
C ILE A 143 13.91 3.49 -9.52
N CYS A 144 14.06 3.15 -10.80
CA CYS A 144 13.96 1.78 -11.27
C CYS A 144 15.14 0.93 -10.78
N VAL A 145 14.84 -0.34 -10.51
CA VAL A 145 15.85 -1.34 -10.19
C VAL A 145 16.81 -1.47 -11.38
N LYS A 146 18.11 -1.30 -11.12
CA LYS A 146 19.15 -1.47 -12.13
C LYS A 146 19.51 -2.95 -12.25
N PHE A 147 19.28 -3.51 -13.42
CA PHE A 147 19.77 -4.85 -13.72
C PHE A 147 21.21 -4.74 -14.24
N PRO A 148 22.22 -5.38 -13.61
CA PRO A 148 23.56 -5.44 -14.17
C PRO A 148 23.52 -6.32 -15.42
N ILE A 149 23.29 -5.69 -16.56
CA ILE A 149 23.33 -6.36 -17.86
C ILE A 149 24.78 -6.72 -18.16
N SER A 150 25.05 -8.00 -18.46
CA SER A 150 26.36 -8.39 -18.95
C SER A 150 26.70 -7.61 -20.23
N PRO A 151 27.96 -7.17 -20.42
CA PRO A 151 28.33 -6.34 -21.56
C PRO A 151 28.04 -7.00 -22.91
N GLU A 152 28.05 -8.34 -22.97
CA GLU A 152 27.71 -9.11 -24.16
C GLU A 152 26.21 -9.04 -24.50
N PHE A 153 25.33 -9.08 -23.50
CA PHE A 153 23.89 -8.92 -23.73
C PHE A 153 23.52 -7.49 -24.11
N SER A 154 24.20 -6.49 -23.56
CA SER A 154 24.03 -5.09 -23.97
C SER A 154 24.36 -4.90 -25.46
N LYS A 155 25.47 -5.47 -25.94
CA LYS A 155 25.83 -5.44 -27.38
C LYS A 155 24.77 -6.11 -28.25
N ALA A 156 24.24 -7.25 -27.83
CA ALA A 156 23.18 -7.97 -28.56
C ALA A 156 21.86 -7.17 -28.61
N LEU A 157 21.47 -6.55 -27.49
CA LEU A 157 20.31 -5.65 -27.43
C LEU A 157 20.51 -4.45 -28.36
N HIS A 158 21.66 -3.78 -28.29
CA HIS A 158 21.93 -2.65 -29.19
C HIS A 158 21.92 -3.09 -30.65
N ALA A 159 22.40 -4.29 -31.00
CA ALA A 159 22.33 -4.79 -32.38
C ALA A 159 20.89 -5.06 -32.85
N LEU A 160 20.00 -5.50 -31.96
CA LEU A 160 18.58 -5.78 -32.28
C LEU A 160 17.71 -4.52 -32.29
N PHE A 161 18.00 -3.57 -31.42
CA PHE A 161 17.21 -2.35 -31.22
C PHE A 161 17.78 -1.12 -31.91
N SER A 162 18.97 -1.20 -32.53
CA SER A 162 19.41 -0.20 -33.48
C SER A 162 18.55 -0.32 -34.72
N PRO A 163 17.74 0.68 -35.07
CA PRO A 163 17.04 0.65 -36.33
C PRO A 163 18.11 0.83 -37.41
N ASN A 164 18.53 -0.25 -38.03
CA ASN A 164 19.20 -0.17 -39.31
C ASN A 164 18.12 0.23 -40.33
N ILE A 165 17.77 1.52 -40.32
CA ILE A 165 17.02 2.18 -41.38
C ILE A 165 17.99 2.27 -42.56
N THR A 166 18.20 1.14 -43.21
CA THR A 166 18.74 1.10 -44.56
C THR A 166 17.55 0.95 -45.49
N THR A 167 17.35 2.03 -46.25
CA THR A 167 16.44 2.26 -47.40
C THR A 167 14.96 2.43 -47.12
#